data_AF-A0AA41FY43-F1
#
_entry.id   AF-A0AA41FY43-F1
#
_cell.length_a   1.000
_cell.length_b   1.000
_cell.length_c   1.000
_cell.angle_alpha   90.00
_cell.angle_beta   90.00
_cell.angle_gamma   90.00
#
_symmetry.space_group_name_H-M   'P 1'
#
loop_
_entity.id
_entity.type
_entity.pdbx_description
1 polymer ?
#
loop_
_entity_poly.entity_id
_entity_poly.type
_entity_poly.pdbx_seq_one_letter_code
_entity_poly.pdbx_strand_id
1 'polypeptide(L)'
;MNLWQVTLALAAITASTALVSQTGAYSAVSAEREVRVAVVDDEEALVGVQARPVAVERNSSANVTLALVANRLDGAVELNVTAAESAGDRRLNLTSVSAPDSLGSGERAPVSGAVACANSTTETVVTVTVTVTGAETGVALDRTLNAQCV
;
A
#
# COMPACT_ATOMS: atom_id res chain seq x y z
N MET A 1 -2.73 -80.24 23.90
CA MET A 1 -2.77 -78.96 23.17
C MET A 1 -1.37 -78.61 22.75
N ASN A 2 -1.09 -78.65 21.45
CA ASN A 2 0.28 -78.50 20.92
C ASN A 2 0.69 -77.02 20.94
N LEU A 3 1.87 -76.71 21.50
CA LEU A 3 2.41 -75.36 21.63
C LEU A 3 2.40 -74.55 20.32
N TRP A 4 2.46 -75.24 19.18
CA TRP A 4 2.43 -74.63 17.85
C TRP A 4 1.07 -74.01 17.48
N GLN A 5 -0.05 -74.56 17.97
CA GLN A 5 -1.37 -73.97 17.70
C GLN A 5 -1.62 -72.71 18.56
N VAL A 6 -0.98 -72.63 19.73
CA VAL A 6 -1.08 -71.47 20.63
C VAL A 6 -0.29 -70.28 20.09
N THR A 7 0.89 -70.51 19.50
CA THR A 7 1.71 -69.44 18.91
C THR A 7 1.09 -68.84 17.65
N LEU A 8 0.45 -69.67 16.81
CA LEU A 8 -0.28 -69.20 15.62
C LEU A 8 -1.52 -68.37 15.98
N ALA A 9 -2.26 -68.77 17.01
CA ALA A 9 -3.41 -68.02 17.50
C ALA A 9 -3.01 -66.67 18.13
N LEU A 10 -1.88 -66.62 18.84
CA LEU A 10 -1.39 -65.40 19.48
C LEU A 10 -0.87 -64.37 18.46
N ALA A 11 -0.25 -64.83 17.37
CA ALA A 11 0.22 -63.97 16.27
C ALA A 11 -0.94 -63.39 15.43
N ALA A 12 -2.06 -64.10 15.31
CA ALA A 12 -3.24 -63.62 14.59
C ALA A 12 -4.02 -62.52 15.35
N ILE A 13 -3.95 -62.51 16.68
CA ILE A 13 -4.65 -61.51 17.52
C ILE A 13 -3.88 -60.19 17.62
N THR A 14 -2.55 -60.21 17.51
CA THR A 14 -1.73 -58.98 17.52
C THR A 14 -1.74 -58.22 16.19
N ALA A 15 -2.14 -58.86 15.10
CA ALA A 15 -2.22 -58.23 13.77
C ALA A 15 -3.48 -57.38 13.57
N SER A 16 -4.54 -57.58 14.35
CA SER A 16 -5.85 -56.93 14.15
C SER A 16 -6.03 -55.62 14.93
N THR A 17 -5.12 -55.25 15.84
CA THR A 17 -5.20 -53.99 16.61
C THR A 17 -4.50 -52.80 15.92
N ALA A 18 -3.85 -52.99 14.78
CA ALA A 18 -3.14 -51.92 14.06
C ALA A 18 -4.02 -51.09 13.08
N LEU A 19 -5.33 -51.36 13.00
CA LEU A 19 -6.22 -50.77 11.97
C LEU A 19 -7.15 -49.66 12.50
N VAL A 20 -7.03 -49.25 13.76
CA VAL A 20 -7.89 -48.19 14.34
C VAL A 20 -7.04 -46.98 14.73
N SER A 21 -6.65 -46.19 13.74
CA SER A 21 -6.27 -44.77 13.90
C SER A 21 -6.02 -44.12 12.53
N GLN A 22 -7.03 -44.18 11.65
CA GLN A 22 -6.93 -43.49 10.36
C GLN A 22 -8.25 -42.80 9.99
N THR A 23 -8.73 -41.90 10.86
CA THR A 23 -9.60 -40.79 10.45
C THR A 23 -9.26 -39.60 11.35
N GLY A 24 -8.79 -38.49 10.77
CA GLY A 24 -8.57 -37.28 11.56
C GLY A 24 -7.49 -36.32 11.06
N ALA A 25 -6.69 -36.67 10.06
CA ALA A 25 -5.87 -35.68 9.38
C ALA A 25 -6.74 -34.92 8.38
N TYR A 26 -7.57 -34.01 8.87
CA TYR A 26 -7.98 -32.89 8.04
C TYR A 26 -6.71 -32.08 7.80
N SER A 27 -6.03 -32.36 6.69
CA SER A 27 -5.13 -31.38 6.10
C SER A 27 -6.03 -30.23 5.65
N ALA A 28 -6.33 -29.32 6.57
CA ALA A 28 -6.74 -27.98 6.22
C ALA A 28 -5.54 -27.41 5.47
N VAL A 29 -5.52 -27.60 4.15
CA VAL A 29 -4.70 -26.81 3.26
C VAL A 29 -5.34 -25.43 3.32
N SER A 30 -4.93 -24.67 4.34
CA SER A 30 -5.01 -23.22 4.29
C SER A 30 -4.07 -22.84 3.16
N ALA A 31 -4.62 -22.75 1.95
CA ALA A 31 -3.96 -22.05 0.87
C ALA A 31 -3.97 -20.59 1.30
N GLU A 32 -3.01 -20.24 2.16
CA GLU A 32 -2.59 -18.86 2.36
C GLU A 32 -2.14 -18.41 0.99
N ARG A 33 -3.05 -17.75 0.25
CA ARG A 33 -2.66 -16.94 -0.89
C ARG A 33 -1.75 -15.87 -0.31
N GLU A 34 -0.46 -16.18 -0.28
CA GLU A 34 0.60 -15.24 0.01
C GLU A 34 0.59 -14.24 -1.14
N VAL A 35 -0.24 -13.21 -1.00
CA VAL A 35 -0.22 -12.06 -1.90
C VAL A 35 1.07 -11.33 -1.57
N ARG A 36 2.16 -11.71 -2.25
CA ARG A 36 3.39 -10.92 -2.27
C ARG A 36 3.07 -9.61 -2.99
N VAL A 37 2.73 -8.60 -2.21
CA VAL A 37 2.70 -7.22 -2.68
C VAL A 37 4.17 -6.82 -2.87
N ALA A 38 4.69 -7.06 -4.07
CA ALA A 38 5.95 -6.48 -4.48
C ALA A 38 5.71 -4.97 -4.57
N VAL A 39 6.28 -4.21 -3.64
CA VAL A 39 6.36 -2.75 -3.74
C VAL A 39 7.38 -2.47 -4.83
N VAL A 40 6.90 -2.37 -6.07
CA VAL A 40 7.71 -1.88 -7.18
C VAL A 40 8.01 -0.41 -6.93
N ASP A 41 9.20 0.07 -7.31
CA ASP A 41 9.47 1.50 -7.36
C ASP A 41 8.35 2.21 -8.13
N ASP A 42 7.86 3.32 -7.57
CA ASP A 42 6.56 3.95 -7.85
C ASP A 42 6.32 4.35 -9.32
N GLU A 43 7.39 4.37 -10.11
CA GLU A 43 7.42 4.72 -11.51
C GLU A 43 6.83 3.63 -12.42
N GLU A 44 6.78 2.38 -11.93
CA GLU A 44 6.20 1.22 -12.63
C GLU A 44 4.89 0.71 -12.01
N ALA A 45 4.41 1.36 -10.95
CA ALA A 45 3.13 1.01 -10.34
C ALA A 45 1.94 1.27 -11.28
N LEU A 46 0.88 0.47 -11.11
CA LEU A 46 -0.39 0.65 -11.83
C LEU A 46 -1.01 2.03 -11.57
N VAL A 47 -0.72 2.60 -10.40
CA VAL A 47 -0.92 4.01 -10.08
C VAL A 47 0.40 4.57 -9.55
N GLY A 48 1.01 5.50 -10.28
CA GLY A 48 2.29 6.08 -9.91
C GLY A 48 2.15 7.49 -9.33
N VAL A 49 2.89 7.81 -8.26
CA VAL A 49 2.86 9.12 -7.60
C VAL A 49 4.27 9.72 -7.51
N GLN A 50 4.61 10.60 -8.44
CA GLN A 50 5.90 11.27 -8.44
C GLN A 50 5.83 12.58 -7.65
N ALA A 51 6.31 12.56 -6.40
CA ALA A 51 6.43 13.76 -5.58
C ALA A 51 7.56 14.68 -6.08
N ARG A 52 7.37 16.00 -5.99
CA ARG A 52 8.36 16.99 -6.44
C ARG A 52 8.78 17.90 -5.29
N PRO A 53 10.09 18.14 -5.09
CA PRO A 53 10.53 19.13 -4.12
C PRO A 53 10.09 20.52 -4.55
N VAL A 54 9.78 21.36 -3.57
CA VAL A 54 9.22 22.71 -3.78
C VAL A 54 10.09 23.75 -3.11
N ALA A 55 10.30 24.88 -3.80
CA ALA A 55 10.88 26.10 -3.23
C ALA A 55 9.92 27.27 -3.45
N VAL A 56 9.60 28.01 -2.39
CA VAL A 56 8.72 29.20 -2.44
C VAL A 56 9.46 30.40 -1.86
N GLU A 57 9.34 31.57 -2.48
CA GLU A 57 9.98 32.79 -1.98
C GLU A 57 9.47 33.19 -0.59
N ARG A 58 10.37 33.65 0.26
CA ARG A 58 10.02 34.16 1.59
C ARG A 58 9.05 35.33 1.53
N ASN A 59 8.11 35.35 2.49
CA ASN A 59 7.04 36.34 2.58
C ASN A 59 6.14 36.37 1.33
N SER A 60 6.05 35.25 0.61
CA SER A 60 5.22 35.10 -0.58
C SER A 60 4.28 33.91 -0.43
N SER A 61 3.26 33.89 -1.27
CA SER A 61 2.40 32.74 -1.49
C SER A 61 2.46 32.30 -2.95
N ALA A 62 2.50 30.99 -3.17
CA ALA A 62 2.59 30.42 -4.50
C ALA A 62 1.74 29.16 -4.61
N ASN A 63 1.18 28.95 -5.81
CA ASN A 63 0.62 27.66 -6.19
C ASN A 63 1.74 26.81 -6.79
N VAL A 64 1.97 25.66 -6.18
CA VAL A 64 3.09 24.76 -6.50
C VAL A 64 2.57 23.38 -6.85
N THR A 65 3.27 22.67 -7.72
CA THR A 65 2.95 21.26 -8.00
C THR A 65 3.66 20.40 -6.96
N LEU A 66 2.88 19.74 -6.10
CA LEU A 66 3.37 18.86 -5.04
C LEU A 66 3.71 17.47 -5.60
N ALA A 67 2.88 16.94 -6.48
CA ALA A 67 3.10 15.62 -7.08
C ALA A 67 2.49 15.53 -8.49
N LEU A 68 2.92 14.53 -9.26
CA LEU A 68 2.21 14.04 -10.45
C LEU A 68 1.65 12.65 -10.16
N VAL A 69 0.35 12.47 -10.40
CA VAL A 69 -0.32 11.17 -10.31
C VAL A 69 -0.56 10.65 -11.71
N ALA A 70 -0.27 9.37 -11.95
CA ALA A 70 -0.44 8.69 -13.22
C ALA A 70 -1.30 7.43 -13.06
N ASN A 71 -2.35 7.30 -13.88
CA ASN A 71 -3.16 6.09 -13.94
C ASN A 71 -2.70 5.21 -15.12
N ARG A 72 -2.27 3.99 -14.83
CA ARG A 72 -1.86 2.99 -15.83
C ARG A 72 -2.78 1.78 -15.87
N LEU A 73 -3.91 1.83 -15.17
CA LEU A 73 -4.96 0.82 -15.25
C LEU A 73 -5.73 0.98 -16.56
N ASP A 74 -6.32 -0.11 -17.06
CA ASP A 74 -7.14 -0.15 -18.27
C ASP A 74 -8.57 0.42 -18.06
N GLY A 75 -8.71 1.41 -17.16
CA GLY A 75 -9.98 2.04 -16.81
C GLY A 75 -9.80 3.35 -16.06
N ALA A 76 -10.89 4.13 -15.97
CA ALA A 76 -10.90 5.34 -15.17
C ALA A 76 -10.89 5.01 -13.68
N VAL A 77 -10.25 5.88 -12.89
CA VAL A 77 -10.19 5.77 -11.43
C VAL A 77 -10.63 7.07 -10.79
N GLU A 78 -11.26 6.97 -9.63
CA GLU A 78 -11.52 8.11 -8.76
C GLU A 78 -10.29 8.40 -7.92
N LEU A 79 -10.02 9.69 -7.71
CA LEU A 79 -8.91 10.18 -6.92
C LEU A 79 -9.43 10.98 -5.73
N ASN A 80 -8.90 10.67 -4.56
CA ASN A 80 -9.01 11.51 -3.38
C ASN A 80 -7.61 11.82 -2.87
N VAL A 81 -7.24 13.10 -2.92
CA VAL A 81 -5.89 13.55 -2.58
C VAL A 81 -5.94 14.50 -1.40
N THR A 82 -5.10 14.23 -0.41
CA THR A 82 -4.86 15.12 0.72
C THR A 82 -3.36 15.37 0.85
N ALA A 83 -2.99 16.50 1.44
CA ALA A 83 -1.61 16.71 1.84
C ALA A 83 -1.55 17.46 3.16
N ALA A 84 -0.55 17.13 3.97
CA ALA A 84 -0.35 17.68 5.29
C ALA A 84 1.13 17.90 5.57
N GLU A 85 1.42 18.96 6.31
CA GLU A 85 2.75 19.24 6.84
C GLU A 85 3.03 18.36 8.06
N SER A 86 4.30 18.07 8.30
CA SER A 86 4.70 17.37 9.52
C SER A 86 4.26 18.17 10.77
N ALA A 87 3.57 17.48 11.69
CA ALA A 87 3.01 18.10 12.88
C ALA A 87 4.07 18.89 13.68
N GLY A 88 3.79 20.16 13.95
CA GLY A 88 4.67 21.05 14.71
C GLY A 88 5.57 21.96 13.86
N ASP A 89 5.61 21.78 12.53
CA ASP A 89 6.22 22.73 11.63
C ASP A 89 5.21 23.82 11.25
N ARG A 90 5.54 25.09 11.50
CA ARG A 90 4.71 26.27 11.16
C ARG A 90 5.44 27.24 10.22
N ARG A 91 6.52 26.77 9.60
CA ARG A 91 7.43 27.60 8.81
C ARG A 91 6.94 27.77 7.38
N LEU A 92 6.34 26.70 6.87
CA LEU A 92 5.55 26.64 5.65
C LEU A 92 4.09 26.45 6.07
N ASN A 93 3.14 27.01 5.31
CA ASN A 93 1.73 26.83 5.55
C ASN A 93 1.01 26.43 4.25
N LEU A 94 0.63 25.17 4.15
CA LEU A 94 -0.15 24.60 3.08
C LEU A 94 -1.63 24.88 3.33
N THR A 95 -2.20 25.82 2.60
CA THR A 95 -3.57 26.31 2.84
C THR A 95 -4.63 25.55 2.06
N SER A 96 -4.26 24.93 0.94
CA SER A 96 -5.18 24.14 0.12
C SER A 96 -4.44 23.16 -0.78
N VAL A 97 -5.12 22.07 -1.15
CA VAL A 97 -4.66 21.07 -2.10
C VAL A 97 -5.75 20.89 -3.15
N SER A 98 -5.35 20.75 -4.41
CA SER A 98 -6.24 20.55 -5.55
C SER A 98 -5.67 19.48 -6.48
N ALA A 99 -6.53 18.54 -6.86
CA ALA A 99 -6.29 17.50 -7.82
C ALA A 99 -7.62 17.25 -8.57
N PRO A 100 -7.60 16.65 -9.77
CA PRO A 100 -8.85 16.20 -10.39
C PRO A 100 -9.47 15.05 -9.60
N ASP A 101 -10.80 14.97 -9.62
CA ASP A 101 -11.56 13.92 -8.91
C ASP A 101 -11.44 12.55 -9.58
N SER A 102 -10.98 12.50 -10.83
CA SER A 102 -10.75 11.25 -11.56
C SER A 102 -9.63 11.37 -12.59
N LEU A 103 -9.08 10.21 -12.97
CA LEU A 103 -8.14 10.06 -14.06
C LEU A 103 -8.59 8.94 -14.99
N GLY A 104 -8.64 9.22 -16.29
CA GLY A 104 -8.80 8.22 -17.32
C GLY A 104 -7.60 7.27 -17.42
N SER A 105 -7.75 6.20 -18.19
CA SER A 105 -6.67 5.25 -18.45
C SER A 105 -5.52 5.93 -19.20
N GLY A 106 -4.29 5.77 -18.71
CA GLY A 106 -3.08 6.37 -19.27
C GLY A 106 -2.90 7.86 -18.95
N GLU A 107 -3.86 8.49 -18.27
CA GLU A 107 -3.81 9.91 -17.97
C GLU A 107 -2.88 10.22 -16.78
N ARG A 108 -2.41 11.48 -16.77
CA ARG A 108 -1.57 12.02 -15.70
C ARG A 108 -2.11 13.40 -15.32
N ALA A 109 -2.12 13.69 -14.03
CA ALA A 109 -2.50 15.00 -13.54
C ALA A 109 -1.59 15.51 -12.41
N PRO A 110 -1.41 16.83 -12.32
CA PRO A 110 -0.71 17.45 -11.21
C PRO A 110 -1.61 17.50 -9.97
N VAL A 111 -1.02 17.22 -8.81
CA VAL A 111 -1.52 17.63 -7.50
C VAL A 111 -0.90 18.98 -7.17
N SER A 112 -1.73 20.00 -7.05
CA SER A 112 -1.29 21.37 -6.77
C SER A 112 -1.62 21.75 -5.33
N GLY A 113 -0.72 22.49 -4.69
CA GLY A 113 -0.90 23.03 -3.36
C GLY A 113 -0.73 24.55 -3.34
N ALA A 114 -1.54 25.25 -2.57
CA ALA A 114 -1.30 26.66 -2.25
C ALA A 114 -0.44 26.72 -0.99
N VAL A 115 0.76 27.28 -1.13
CA VAL A 115 1.74 27.34 -0.05
C VAL A 115 2.03 28.80 0.27
N ALA A 116 1.99 29.14 1.56
CA ALA A 116 2.43 30.42 2.07
C ALA A 116 3.70 30.24 2.90
N CYS A 117 4.74 31.01 2.57
CA CYS A 117 6.01 31.01 3.28
C CYS A 117 6.12 32.22 4.18
N ALA A 118 6.28 31.98 5.48
CA ALA A 118 6.73 33.02 6.41
C ALA A 118 8.23 33.30 6.20
N ASN A 119 8.81 34.26 6.92
CA ASN A 119 10.24 34.60 6.85
C ASN A 119 11.13 33.51 7.49
N SER A 120 11.07 32.29 6.96
CA SER A 120 11.87 31.12 7.33
C SER A 120 12.67 30.68 6.11
N THR A 121 13.83 30.06 6.34
CA THR A 121 14.66 29.44 5.30
C THR A 121 14.85 27.94 5.53
N THR A 122 13.98 27.33 6.35
CA THR A 122 14.13 25.94 6.77
C THR A 122 13.29 25.02 5.89
N GLU A 123 13.83 23.85 5.62
CA GLU A 123 13.14 22.76 4.91
C GLU A 123 12.10 22.12 5.84
N THR A 124 10.93 21.84 5.28
CA THR A 124 9.77 21.20 5.92
C THR A 124 9.36 19.99 5.08
N VAL A 125 8.95 18.92 5.75
CA VAL A 125 8.42 17.72 5.08
C VAL A 125 6.91 17.85 4.92
N VAL A 126 6.44 17.67 3.69
CA VAL A 126 5.01 17.58 3.34
C VAL A 126 4.71 16.15 2.91
N THR A 127 3.67 15.56 3.50
CA THR A 127 3.16 14.25 3.11
C THR A 127 1.95 14.45 2.21
N VAL A 128 1.99 13.89 1.01
CA VAL A 128 0.86 13.79 0.08
C VAL A 128 0.31 12.37 0.16
N THR A 129 -0.96 12.24 0.50
CA THR A 129 -1.70 10.98 0.51
C THR A 129 -2.62 10.94 -0.70
N VAL A 130 -2.46 9.93 -1.54
CA VAL A 130 -3.27 9.70 -2.73
C VAL A 130 -4.04 8.40 -2.54
N THR A 131 -5.36 8.51 -2.46
CA THR A 131 -6.26 7.38 -2.47
C THR A 131 -6.89 7.24 -3.85
N VAL A 132 -6.75 6.07 -4.45
CA VAL A 132 -7.29 5.74 -5.77
C VAL A 132 -8.33 4.63 -5.61
N THR A 133 -9.51 4.85 -6.16
CA THR A 133 -10.60 3.88 -6.15
C THR A 133 -10.98 3.51 -7.58
N GLY A 134 -10.84 2.23 -7.92
CA GLY A 134 -11.34 1.64 -9.16
C GLY A 134 -12.56 0.75 -8.90
N ALA A 135 -13.04 0.09 -9.96
CA ALA A 135 -14.26 -0.73 -9.90
C ALA A 135 -14.20 -1.89 -8.88
N GLU A 136 -13.02 -2.48 -8.68
CA GLU A 136 -12.84 -3.66 -7.78
C GLU A 136 -11.65 -3.52 -6.83
N THR A 137 -10.89 -2.43 -6.92
CA THR A 137 -9.63 -2.25 -6.17
C THR A 137 -9.51 -0.81 -5.65
N GLY A 138 -9.06 -0.68 -4.40
CA GLY A 138 -8.70 0.59 -3.79
C GLY A 138 -7.24 0.54 -3.36
N VAL A 139 -6.47 1.59 -3.67
CA VAL A 139 -5.07 1.71 -3.28
C VAL A 139 -4.85 3.06 -2.62
N ALA A 140 -4.19 3.10 -1.47
CA ALA A 140 -3.75 4.32 -0.83
C ALA A 140 -2.21 4.36 -0.83
N LEU A 141 -1.64 5.49 -1.27
CA LEU A 141 -0.20 5.71 -1.31
C LEU A 141 0.15 7.00 -0.58
N ASP A 142 1.14 6.93 0.29
CA ASP A 142 1.74 8.09 0.94
C ASP A 142 3.11 8.39 0.30
N ARG A 143 3.31 9.66 -0.05
CA ARG A 143 4.59 10.17 -0.55
C ARG A 143 4.99 11.43 0.18
N THR A 144 6.22 11.47 0.64
CA THR A 144 6.79 12.65 1.29
C THR A 144 7.62 13.45 0.30
N LEU A 145 7.58 14.76 0.42
CA LEU A 145 8.43 15.69 -0.31
C LEU A 145 8.99 16.75 0.63
N ASN A 146 10.13 17.29 0.23
CA ASN A 146 10.72 18.43 0.90
C ASN A 146 10.22 19.72 0.26
N ALA A 147 9.73 20.62 1.11
CA ALA A 147 9.34 21.96 0.73
C ALA A 147 10.17 22.97 1.54
N GLN A 148 10.70 23.99 0.88
CA GLN A 148 11.55 24.99 1.52
C GLN A 148 11.12 26.41 1.14
N CYS A 149 11.26 27.32 2.09
CA CYS A 149 11.15 28.75 1.84
C CYS A 149 12.54 29.31 1.49
N VAL A 150 12.67 30.09 0.41
CA VAL A 150 13.96 30.64 -0.09
C VAL A 150 13.99 32.16 -0.08
#